data_AF-A0A7I7K321-F1
#
_entry.id   AF-A0A7I7K321-F1
#
_cell.length_a   1.000
_cell.length_b   1.000
_cell.length_c   1.000
_cell.angle_alpha   90.00
_cell.angle_beta   90.00
_cell.angle_gamma   90.00
#
_symmetry.space_group_name_H-M   'P 1'
#
loop_
_entity.id
_entity.type
_entity.pdbx_description
1 polymer ?
#
loop_
_entity_poly.entity_id
_entity_poly.type
_entity_poly.pdbx_seq_one_letter_code
_entity_poly.pdbx_strand_id
1 'polypeptide(L)'
;MLFSHDTELTLRAVSELVNSDRADGEQLVDLPALDAYLDRHGWTGRRDRDVAELAAVRRLRERLGRIWAAAGDEVDAVAQVNALLSDTRASPWLTRHPEMPEWHLHMASVDDPLWQRMGAEMAMALADLSRNRSGKFCDTGNCANRQHVAAYRERRAKK
;
A
#
# COMPACT_ATOMS: atom_id res chain seq x y z
N MET A 1 9.81 13.90 8.50
CA MET A 1 8.50 13.29 8.21
C MET A 1 8.28 12.26 9.30
N LEU A 2 7.20 12.32 10.08
CA LEU A 2 6.92 11.35 11.13
C LEU A 2 5.69 10.54 10.73
N PHE A 3 5.87 9.58 9.84
CA PHE A 3 4.95 8.44 9.78
C PHE A 3 5.25 7.55 10.98
N SER A 4 4.25 6.83 11.49
CA SER A 4 4.54 5.70 12.37
C SER A 4 5.42 4.69 11.61
N HIS A 5 6.14 3.86 12.35
CA HIS A 5 6.95 2.79 11.76
C HIS A 5 6.10 1.89 10.85
N ASP A 6 4.89 1.56 11.27
CA ASP A 6 3.97 0.67 10.55
C ASP A 6 3.43 1.29 9.27
N THR A 7 3.08 2.58 9.29
CA THR A 7 2.68 3.32 8.08
C THR A 7 3.84 3.37 7.09
N GLU A 8 5.07 3.60 7.57
CA GLU A 8 6.25 3.56 6.70
C GLU A 8 6.49 2.20 6.06
N LEU A 9 6.45 1.12 6.85
CA LEU A 9 6.63 -0.24 6.36
C LEU A 9 5.56 -0.59 5.34
N THR A 10 4.31 -0.29 5.64
CA THR A 10 3.17 -0.55 4.74
C THR A 10 3.31 0.22 3.44
N LEU A 11 3.66 1.50 3.46
CA LEU A 11 3.85 2.30 2.24
C LEU A 11 4.98 1.74 1.34
N ARG A 12 6.04 1.16 1.93
CA ARG A 12 7.09 0.47 1.18
C ARG A 12 6.56 -0.81 0.55
N ALA A 13 5.82 -1.62 1.30
CA ALA A 13 5.17 -2.84 0.80
C ALA A 13 4.25 -2.55 -0.38
N VAL A 14 3.38 -1.53 -0.27
CA VAL A 14 2.50 -1.11 -1.37
C VAL A 14 3.30 -0.70 -2.59
N SER A 15 4.34 0.12 -2.40
CA SER A 15 5.16 0.62 -3.51
C SER A 15 5.87 -0.54 -4.24
N GLU A 16 6.42 -1.50 -3.51
CA GLU A 16 7.05 -2.69 -4.09
C GLU A 16 6.03 -3.57 -4.83
N LEU A 17 4.87 -3.84 -4.21
CA LEU A 17 3.79 -4.59 -4.85
C LEU A 17 3.36 -3.94 -6.16
N VAL A 18 3.10 -2.64 -6.15
CA VAL A 18 2.67 -1.88 -7.33
C VAL A 18 3.74 -1.84 -8.42
N ASN A 19 5.02 -1.89 -8.07
CA ASN A 19 6.12 -1.89 -9.04
C ASN A 19 6.47 -3.28 -9.60
N SER A 20 5.94 -4.35 -8.97
CA SER A 20 6.24 -5.74 -9.30
C SER A 20 5.79 -6.20 -10.70
N ASP A 21 5.14 -5.35 -11.49
CA ASP A 21 4.81 -5.61 -12.90
C ASP A 21 5.16 -4.47 -13.86
N ARG A 22 5.91 -3.45 -13.41
CA ARG A 22 6.11 -2.20 -14.18
C ARG A 22 7.50 -1.99 -14.74
N ALA A 23 8.53 -2.28 -13.94
CA ALA A 23 9.91 -1.94 -14.31
C ALA A 23 10.62 -3.12 -14.99
N ASP A 24 10.56 -4.31 -14.37
CA ASP A 24 11.39 -5.46 -14.73
C ASP A 24 10.55 -6.69 -15.14
N GLY A 25 9.30 -6.47 -15.58
CA GLY A 25 8.32 -7.53 -15.86
C GLY A 25 7.60 -8.03 -14.60
N GLU A 26 6.78 -9.08 -14.76
CA GLU A 26 6.04 -9.72 -13.66
C GLU A 26 7.00 -10.39 -12.67
N GLN A 27 6.97 -9.98 -11.40
CA GLN A 27 7.80 -10.52 -10.33
C GLN A 27 7.05 -11.46 -9.39
N LEU A 28 5.72 -11.33 -9.27
CA LEU A 28 4.89 -12.25 -8.48
C LEU A 28 4.48 -13.45 -9.34
N VAL A 29 5.45 -14.13 -9.97
CA VAL A 29 5.22 -15.15 -11.00
C VAL A 29 4.52 -16.42 -10.48
N ASP A 30 4.73 -16.76 -9.23
CA ASP A 30 4.25 -17.98 -8.58
C ASP A 30 4.07 -17.82 -7.06
N LEU A 31 3.73 -18.91 -6.37
CA LEU A 31 3.53 -18.94 -4.92
C LEU A 31 4.82 -18.68 -4.12
N PRO A 32 5.99 -19.28 -4.46
CA PRO A 32 7.26 -18.91 -3.83
C PRO A 32 7.59 -17.42 -3.91
N ALA A 33 7.35 -16.78 -5.06
CA ALA A 33 7.56 -15.34 -5.20
C ALA A 33 6.63 -14.52 -4.29
N LEU A 34 5.37 -14.93 -4.15
CA LEU A 34 4.44 -14.33 -3.20
C LEU A 34 4.92 -14.50 -1.76
N ASP A 35 5.26 -15.72 -1.33
CA ASP A 35 5.76 -15.98 0.02
C ASP A 35 7.01 -15.13 0.33
N ALA A 36 7.95 -15.01 -0.62
CA ALA A 36 9.14 -14.18 -0.46
C ALA A 36 8.83 -12.68 -0.34
N TYR A 37 7.79 -12.18 -1.01
CA TYR A 37 7.29 -10.82 -0.83
C TYR A 37 6.62 -10.66 0.55
N LEU A 38 5.78 -11.61 0.95
CA LEU A 38 5.04 -11.56 2.21
C LEU A 38 5.97 -11.59 3.42
N ASP A 39 6.97 -12.47 3.42
CA ASP A 39 7.94 -12.62 4.50
C ASP A 39 8.81 -11.37 4.66
N ARG A 40 9.24 -10.77 3.55
CA ARG A 40 10.07 -9.55 3.54
C ARG A 40 9.37 -8.35 4.17
N HIS A 41 8.05 -8.25 4.00
CA HIS A 41 7.23 -7.16 4.54
C HIS A 41 6.51 -7.54 5.85
N GLY A 42 6.78 -8.73 6.39
CA GLY A 42 6.23 -9.15 7.69
C GLY A 42 4.73 -9.46 7.69
N TRP A 43 4.16 -9.89 6.56
CA TRP A 43 2.73 -10.27 6.50
C TRP A 43 2.49 -11.61 7.20
N THR A 44 1.92 -11.58 8.41
CA THR A 44 1.62 -12.77 9.23
C THR A 44 0.16 -13.23 9.09
N GLY A 45 -0.31 -14.21 9.89
CA GLY A 45 -1.69 -14.72 9.93
C GLY A 45 -2.05 -15.72 8.81
N ARG A 46 -3.34 -15.85 8.47
CA ARG A 46 -3.83 -16.84 7.49
C ARG A 46 -3.16 -16.67 6.12
N ARG A 47 -2.62 -17.77 5.59
CA ARG A 47 -2.12 -17.92 4.21
C ARG A 47 -2.66 -19.22 3.63
N ASP A 48 -3.37 -19.13 2.50
CA ASP A 48 -3.96 -20.30 1.84
C ASP A 48 -2.95 -21.04 0.96
N ARG A 49 -1.92 -20.33 0.46
CA ARG A 49 -0.87 -20.84 -0.43
C ARG A 49 -1.44 -21.56 -1.65
N ASP A 50 -2.44 -20.95 -2.26
CA ASP A 50 -3.05 -21.45 -3.49
C ASP A 50 -3.07 -20.39 -4.61
N VAL A 51 -3.38 -20.86 -5.82
CA VAL A 51 -3.41 -19.99 -7.00
C VAL A 51 -4.49 -18.90 -6.91
N ALA A 52 -5.52 -19.09 -6.10
CA ALA A 52 -6.59 -18.11 -5.91
C ALA A 52 -6.12 -16.95 -5.03
N GLU A 53 -5.33 -17.23 -3.99
CA GLU A 53 -4.67 -16.23 -3.13
C GLU A 53 -3.69 -15.37 -3.94
N LEU A 54 -2.82 -16.00 -4.76
CA LEU A 54 -1.92 -15.27 -5.66
C LEU A 54 -2.69 -14.37 -6.65
N ALA A 55 -3.75 -14.91 -7.26
CA ALA A 55 -4.59 -14.13 -8.16
C ALA A 55 -5.27 -12.96 -7.43
N ALA A 56 -5.67 -13.13 -6.17
CA ALA A 56 -6.26 -12.06 -5.37
C ALA A 56 -5.25 -10.96 -5.05
N VAL A 57 -4.00 -11.30 -4.71
CA VAL A 57 -2.94 -10.31 -4.48
C VAL A 57 -2.59 -9.55 -5.77
N ARG A 58 -2.54 -10.21 -6.93
CA ARG A 58 -2.36 -9.54 -8.23
C ARG A 58 -3.52 -8.59 -8.56
N ARG A 59 -4.78 -8.97 -8.28
CA ARG A 59 -5.92 -8.05 -8.40
C ARG A 59 -5.83 -6.85 -7.46
N LEU A 60 -5.35 -7.07 -6.23
CA LEU A 60 -5.07 -5.98 -5.29
C LEU A 60 -3.97 -5.05 -5.83
N ARG A 61 -2.90 -5.59 -6.41
CA ARG A 61 -1.84 -4.79 -7.09
C ARG A 61 -2.42 -3.88 -8.14
N GLU A 62 -3.27 -4.40 -9.03
CA GLU A 62 -3.95 -3.59 -10.05
C GLU A 62 -4.83 -2.48 -9.44
N ARG A 63 -5.57 -2.81 -8.37
CA ARG A 63 -6.43 -1.85 -7.66
C ARG A 63 -5.62 -0.71 -7.05
N LEU A 64 -4.52 -1.03 -6.38
CA LEU A 64 -3.58 -0.05 -5.83
C LEU A 64 -2.96 0.78 -6.96
N GLY A 65 -2.60 0.15 -8.07
CA GLY A 65 -2.11 0.83 -9.26
C GLY A 65 -3.05 1.92 -9.79
N ARG A 66 -4.38 1.70 -9.72
CA ARG A 66 -5.39 2.71 -10.07
C ARG A 66 -5.42 3.89 -9.10
N ILE A 67 -5.26 3.65 -7.79
CA ILE A 67 -5.15 4.74 -6.79
C ILE A 67 -3.95 5.63 -7.12
N TRP A 68 -2.80 5.03 -7.45
CA TRP A 68 -1.61 5.79 -7.86
C TRP A 68 -1.83 6.62 -9.12
N ALA A 69 -2.53 6.08 -10.12
CA ALA A 69 -2.85 6.81 -11.34
C ALA A 69 -3.75 8.03 -11.08
N ALA A 70 -4.61 7.94 -10.06
CA ALA A 70 -5.49 9.02 -9.61
C ALA A 70 -4.79 10.06 -8.71
N ALA A 71 -3.50 9.91 -8.37
CA ALA A 71 -2.84 10.78 -7.39
C ALA A 71 -2.78 12.28 -7.76
N GLY A 72 -3.01 12.62 -9.04
CA GLY A 72 -3.14 14.01 -9.49
C GLY A 72 -4.52 14.64 -9.21
N ASP A 73 -5.52 13.85 -8.84
CA ASP A 73 -6.87 14.25 -8.47
C ASP A 73 -7.17 13.77 -7.04
N GLU A 74 -7.08 14.69 -6.07
CA GLU A 74 -7.29 14.39 -4.65
C GLU A 74 -8.66 13.78 -4.37
N VAL A 75 -9.71 14.20 -5.09
CA VAL A 75 -11.08 13.73 -4.86
C VAL A 75 -11.25 12.30 -5.36
N ASP A 76 -10.77 11.99 -6.57
CA ASP A 76 -10.82 10.63 -7.10
C ASP A 76 -9.93 9.68 -6.29
N ALA A 77 -8.69 10.10 -5.95
CA ALA A 77 -7.80 9.29 -5.12
C ALA A 77 -8.44 8.92 -3.77
N VAL A 78 -9.07 9.88 -3.08
CA VAL A 78 -9.79 9.62 -1.82
C VAL A 78 -10.98 8.69 -2.04
N ALA A 79 -11.75 8.85 -3.13
CA ALA A 79 -12.85 7.95 -3.45
C ALA A 79 -12.36 6.51 -3.66
N GLN A 80 -11.23 6.32 -4.35
CA GLN A 80 -10.65 4.99 -4.58
C GLN A 80 -10.13 4.35 -3.28
N VAL A 81 -9.53 5.14 -2.38
CA VAL A 81 -9.08 4.67 -1.05
C VAL A 81 -10.28 4.24 -0.20
N ASN A 82 -11.34 5.05 -0.14
CA ASN A 82 -12.57 4.70 0.59
C ASN A 82 -13.24 3.45 0.03
N ALA A 83 -13.27 3.30 -1.30
CA ALA A 83 -13.78 2.09 -1.93
C ALA A 83 -12.94 0.86 -1.55
N LEU A 84 -11.61 0.97 -1.50
CA LEU A 84 -10.76 -0.13 -1.07
C LEU A 84 -11.02 -0.51 0.40
N LEU A 85 -11.14 0.46 1.31
CA LEU A 85 -11.51 0.21 2.72
C LEU A 85 -12.86 -0.52 2.84
N SER A 86 -13.84 -0.11 2.05
CA SER A 86 -15.18 -0.72 2.02
C SER A 86 -15.13 -2.16 1.50
N ASP A 87 -14.47 -2.38 0.36
CA ASP A 87 -14.36 -3.69 -0.30
C ASP A 87 -13.62 -4.72 0.57
N THR A 88 -12.64 -4.26 1.35
CA THR A 88 -11.88 -5.11 2.29
C THR A 88 -12.62 -5.33 3.61
N ARG A 89 -13.78 -4.70 3.82
CA ARG A 89 -14.52 -4.70 5.10
C ARG A 89 -13.65 -4.23 6.26
N ALA A 90 -12.83 -3.20 6.02
CA ALA A 90 -11.90 -2.69 7.00
C ALA A 90 -12.61 -2.36 8.32
N SER A 91 -12.14 -2.93 9.42
CA SER A 91 -12.69 -2.70 10.75
C SER A 91 -11.58 -2.71 11.80
N PRO A 92 -11.60 -1.82 12.80
CA PRO A 92 -10.62 -1.79 13.87
C PRO A 92 -10.48 -3.16 14.55
N TRP A 93 -9.26 -3.70 14.58
CA TRP A 93 -8.96 -5.00 15.15
C TRP A 93 -7.70 -4.94 16.03
N LEU A 94 -7.85 -5.22 17.33
CA LEU A 94 -6.71 -5.27 18.25
C LEU A 94 -5.97 -6.60 18.12
N THR A 95 -4.67 -6.54 17.90
CA THR A 95 -3.83 -7.74 17.75
C THR A 95 -2.44 -7.52 18.34
N ARG A 96 -1.70 -8.62 18.46
CA ARG A 96 -0.28 -8.68 18.80
C ARG A 96 0.30 -9.93 18.15
N HIS A 97 1.56 -9.87 17.75
CA HIS A 97 2.24 -11.00 17.11
C HIS A 97 3.72 -11.02 17.52
N PRO A 98 4.46 -12.13 17.33
CA PRO A 98 5.82 -12.28 17.85
C PRO A 98 6.78 -11.12 17.49
N GLU A 99 6.59 -10.54 16.30
CA GLU A 99 7.39 -9.42 15.78
C GLU A 99 7.04 -8.08 16.45
N MET A 100 5.79 -7.90 16.89
CA MET A 100 5.31 -6.76 17.68
C MET A 100 4.46 -7.26 18.86
N PRO A 101 5.11 -7.55 20.00
CA PRO A 101 4.46 -8.24 21.12
C PRO A 101 3.46 -7.37 21.89
N GLU A 102 3.53 -6.06 21.73
CA GLU A 102 2.59 -5.10 22.30
C GLU A 102 1.29 -5.04 21.50
N TRP A 103 0.16 -4.80 22.18
CA TRP A 103 -1.13 -4.63 21.52
C TRP A 103 -1.14 -3.40 20.61
N HIS A 104 -1.52 -3.61 19.36
CA HIS A 104 -1.63 -2.55 18.37
C HIS A 104 -2.86 -2.77 17.48
N LEU A 105 -3.19 -1.74 16.70
CA LEU A 105 -4.40 -1.71 15.89
C LEU A 105 -4.10 -2.10 14.45
N HIS A 106 -4.85 -3.08 13.95
CA HIS A 106 -4.99 -3.42 12.55
C HIS A 106 -6.40 -3.05 12.05
N MET A 107 -6.62 -3.15 10.74
CA MET A 107 -7.91 -2.93 10.09
C MET A 107 -8.58 -4.22 9.58
N ALA A 108 -8.05 -5.38 9.97
CA ALA A 108 -8.60 -6.69 9.60
C ALA A 108 -8.23 -7.77 10.64
N SER A 109 -9.00 -8.86 10.67
CA SER A 109 -8.69 -10.05 11.47
C SER A 109 -7.49 -10.79 10.87
N VAL A 110 -6.73 -11.51 11.69
CA VAL A 110 -5.64 -12.39 11.23
C VAL A 110 -6.13 -13.58 10.39
N ASP A 111 -7.42 -13.91 10.53
CA ASP A 111 -8.08 -15.03 9.83
C ASP A 111 -8.76 -14.63 8.52
N ASP A 112 -8.81 -13.33 8.20
CA ASP A 112 -9.38 -12.86 6.94
C ASP A 112 -8.50 -13.28 5.74
N PRO A 113 -9.08 -13.45 4.53
CA PRO A 113 -8.32 -13.64 3.30
C PRO A 113 -7.19 -12.63 3.13
N LEU A 114 -6.02 -13.10 2.68
CA LEU A 114 -4.80 -12.30 2.60
C LEU A 114 -4.99 -10.95 1.91
N TRP A 115 -5.68 -10.93 0.76
CA TRP A 115 -5.93 -9.69 0.00
C TRP A 115 -6.78 -8.67 0.78
N GLN A 116 -7.70 -9.12 1.63
CA GLN A 116 -8.56 -8.23 2.43
C GLN A 116 -7.71 -7.54 3.48
N ARG A 117 -6.90 -8.32 4.19
CA ARG A 117 -5.99 -7.83 5.21
C ARG A 117 -4.97 -6.85 4.63
N MET A 118 -4.28 -7.26 3.57
CA MET A 118 -3.34 -6.39 2.87
C MET A 118 -4.05 -5.12 2.39
N GLY A 119 -5.18 -5.25 1.71
CA GLY A 119 -5.91 -4.11 1.17
C GLY A 119 -6.35 -3.11 2.25
N ALA A 120 -6.84 -3.57 3.40
CA ALA A 120 -7.29 -2.73 4.50
C ALA A 120 -6.12 -1.94 5.12
N GLU A 121 -5.02 -2.60 5.45
CA GLU A 121 -3.80 -1.97 5.99
C GLU A 121 -3.19 -0.97 5.00
N MET A 122 -3.09 -1.38 3.74
CA MET A 122 -2.54 -0.54 2.67
C MET A 122 -3.41 0.70 2.42
N ALA A 123 -4.74 0.56 2.44
CA ALA A 123 -5.66 1.68 2.29
C ALA A 123 -5.57 2.65 3.49
N MET A 124 -5.44 2.14 4.71
CA MET A 124 -5.21 2.96 5.91
C MET A 124 -3.91 3.76 5.79
N ALA A 125 -2.81 3.12 5.37
CA ALA A 125 -1.53 3.81 5.18
C ALA A 125 -1.60 4.89 4.08
N LEU A 126 -2.38 4.67 3.03
CA LEU A 126 -2.64 5.67 1.98
C LEU A 126 -3.50 6.83 2.48
N ALA A 127 -4.48 6.57 3.36
CA ALA A 127 -5.30 7.62 3.96
C ALA A 127 -4.45 8.61 4.79
N ASP A 128 -3.38 8.14 5.45
CA ASP A 128 -2.45 9.01 6.17
C ASP A 128 -1.70 9.99 5.25
N LEU A 129 -1.43 9.63 3.99
CA LEU A 129 -0.82 10.53 3.01
C LEU A 129 -1.77 11.68 2.66
N SER A 130 -3.06 11.39 2.49
CA SER A 130 -4.09 12.40 2.19
C SER A 130 -4.24 13.40 3.34
N ARG A 131 -4.28 12.91 4.59
CA ARG A 131 -4.47 13.76 5.79
C ARG A 131 -3.32 14.73 6.02
N ASN A 132 -2.09 14.27 5.76
CA ASN A 132 -0.88 15.03 6.08
C ASN A 132 -0.24 15.72 4.87
N ARG A 133 -0.84 15.58 3.67
CA ARG A 133 -0.34 16.09 2.38
C ARG A 133 1.16 15.83 2.16
N SER A 134 1.64 14.75 2.74
CA SER A 134 3.05 14.37 2.78
C SER A 134 3.28 13.30 1.72
N GLY A 135 4.33 13.47 0.91
CA GLY A 135 4.71 12.49 -0.11
C GLY A 135 5.99 11.74 0.28
N LYS A 136 6.01 10.41 0.07
CA LYS A 136 7.26 9.64 -0.02
C LYS A 136 7.62 9.43 -1.48
N PHE A 137 8.90 9.50 -1.77
CA PHE A 137 9.43 9.35 -3.13
C PHE A 137 10.36 8.15 -3.22
N CYS A 138 10.39 7.55 -4.41
CA CYS A 138 11.18 6.36 -4.74
C CYS A 138 12.68 6.46 -4.43
N ASP A 139 13.21 7.69 -4.36
CA ASP A 139 14.63 7.97 -4.23
C ASP A 139 14.82 9.35 -3.59
N THR A 140 15.91 9.52 -2.85
CA THR A 140 16.32 10.76 -2.20
C THR A 140 16.88 11.79 -3.19
N GLY A 141 17.28 11.40 -4.39
CA GLY A 141 17.93 12.28 -5.38
C GLY A 141 17.08 12.71 -6.58
N ASN A 142 16.23 11.83 -7.12
CA ASN A 142 15.61 12.08 -8.44
C ASN A 142 14.09 12.30 -8.39
N CYS A 143 13.35 11.40 -7.77
CA CYS A 143 11.88 11.45 -7.80
C CYS A 143 11.34 12.71 -7.08
N ALA A 144 11.83 12.97 -5.86
CA ALA A 144 11.41 14.13 -5.07
C ALA A 144 11.71 15.46 -5.76
N ASN A 145 12.94 15.63 -6.25
CA ASN A 145 13.36 16.86 -6.93
C ASN A 145 12.52 17.15 -8.18
N ARG A 146 12.23 16.13 -9.01
CA ARG A 146 11.37 16.30 -10.19
C ARG A 146 9.97 16.78 -9.82
N GLN A 147 9.38 16.19 -8.79
CA GLN A 147 8.04 16.57 -8.31
C GLN A 147 8.02 17.98 -7.71
N HIS A 148 9.03 18.35 -6.92
CA HIS A 148 9.15 19.70 -6.37
C HIS A 148 9.33 20.77 -7.46
N VAL A 149 10.14 20.50 -8.49
CA VAL A 149 10.33 21.41 -9.63
C VAL A 149 9.05 21.54 -10.45
N ALA A 150 8.32 20.44 -10.72
CA ALA A 150 7.04 20.48 -11.42
C ALA A 150 6.01 21.35 -10.67
N ALA A 151 5.83 21.10 -9.37
CA ALA A 151 4.92 21.87 -8.53
C ALA A 151 5.32 23.37 -8.46
N TYR A 152 6.62 23.68 -8.44
CA TYR A 152 7.09 25.07 -8.51
C TYR A 152 6.70 25.76 -9.82
N ARG A 153 6.87 25.06 -10.97
CA ARG A 153 6.52 25.58 -12.29
C ARG A 153 5.01 25.84 -12.41
N GLU A 154 4.17 24.94 -11.93
CA GLU A 154 2.71 25.13 -11.91
C GLU A 154 2.29 26.36 -11.10
N ARG A 155 2.88 26.56 -9.92
CA ARG A 155 2.62 27.76 -9.09
C ARG A 155 3.04 29.05 -9.78
N ARG A 156 4.13 29.03 -10.56
CA ARG A 156 4.62 30.17 -11.35
C ARG A 156 3.70 30.49 -12.53
N ALA A 157 3.09 29.48 -13.15
CA ALA A 157 2.20 29.65 -14.30
C ALA A 157 0.80 30.17 -13.92
N LYS A 158 0.39 30.01 -12.65
CA LYS A 158 -0.89 30.51 -12.11
C LYS A 158 -0.81 31.95 -11.58
N LYS A 159 0.36 32.60 -11.63
CA LYS A 159 0.58 34.00 -11.26
C LYS A 159 0.71 34.85 -12.52
#